data_AF-A0A2D6XBJ3-F1
#
_entry.id   AF-A0A2D6XBJ3-F1
#
_cell.length_a   1.000
_cell.length_b   1.000
_cell.length_c   1.000
_cell.angle_alpha   90.00
_cell.angle_beta   90.00
_cell.angle_gamma   90.00
#
_symmetry.space_group_name_H-M   'P 1'
#
loop_
_entity.id
_entity.type
_entity.pdbx_description
1 polymer ?
#
loop_
_entity_poly.entity_id
_entity_poly.type
_entity_poly.pdbx_seq_one_letter_code
_entity_poly.pdbx_strand_id
1 'polypeptide(L)'
;MGEAAIEQQTDSNEVNVDSLMQEAYEPASPLEAPNEGLIDNTTSDSTDNSAPEVTQNAQGEFVITHKGKEITLDTDKARSFAQQGYDYSKKMHQLRVDRKLFEQETEKTRNELKELQEINAFAKENPAFEQLIQREWAKIQAGGELQVSPEDKNMILESRLNQVLERLNAQEKDIAARQTAEIEAKQEGAIESYRQKHSDFDWNTKDENGATLEDRIMQAMIDKGVKDFEIMADHVLKKELMVKEAMQAKEQVAKKIQTAHKKGLGTITDKSQLAAKTAENVSAKSYDDLVAEGLKEFGIDY
;
A
#
# COMPACT_ATOMS: atom_id res chain seq x y z
N MET A 1 24.89 -39.59 10.45
CA MET A 1 23.60 -40.23 10.78
C MET A 1 22.68 -39.12 11.27
N GLY A 2 21.60 -38.88 10.54
CA GLY A 2 20.66 -37.79 10.78
C GLY A 2 19.67 -37.74 9.62
N GLU A 3 18.80 -38.75 9.55
CA GLU A 3 17.68 -38.80 8.61
C GLU A 3 16.59 -37.85 9.10
N ALA A 4 16.32 -36.79 8.34
CA ALA A 4 15.14 -35.96 8.52
C ALA A 4 14.07 -36.43 7.54
N ALA A 5 13.03 -37.06 8.08
CA ALA A 5 11.83 -37.45 7.34
C ALA A 5 11.05 -36.19 6.94
N ILE A 6 10.80 -36.03 5.64
CA ILE A 6 9.91 -35.02 5.09
C ILE A 6 8.54 -35.67 4.98
N GLU A 7 7.67 -35.32 5.93
CA GLU A 7 6.26 -35.70 5.96
C GLU A 7 5.50 -34.84 4.94
N GLN A 8 5.05 -35.45 3.84
CA GLN A 8 4.18 -34.79 2.87
C GLN A 8 2.76 -34.73 3.44
N GLN A 9 2.33 -33.53 3.86
CA GLN A 9 0.92 -33.23 4.07
C GLN A 9 0.22 -33.16 2.71
N THR A 10 -0.57 -34.18 2.40
CA THR A 10 -1.61 -34.10 1.37
C THR A 10 -2.85 -33.45 1.99
N ASP A 11 -3.03 -32.15 1.76
CA ASP A 11 -4.29 -31.46 2.03
C ASP A 11 -5.36 -32.00 1.08
N SER A 12 -6.04 -33.04 1.54
CA SER A 12 -7.28 -33.53 0.95
C SER A 12 -8.36 -32.50 1.30
N ASN A 13 -8.56 -31.52 0.43
CA ASN A 13 -9.65 -30.54 0.57
C ASN A 13 -10.96 -31.24 0.17
N GLU A 14 -11.40 -32.21 0.99
CA GLU A 14 -12.69 -32.87 0.83
C GLU A 14 -13.79 -31.84 1.10
N VAL A 15 -14.58 -31.57 0.06
CA VAL A 15 -15.73 -30.66 0.12
C VAL A 15 -16.75 -31.24 1.08
N ASN A 16 -16.83 -30.66 2.28
CA ASN A 16 -17.81 -31.03 3.28
C ASN A 16 -19.19 -30.47 2.86
N VAL A 17 -19.98 -31.31 2.20
CA VAL A 17 -21.34 -30.99 1.71
C VAL A 17 -22.24 -30.46 2.84
N ASP A 18 -22.02 -30.90 4.08
CA ASP A 18 -22.78 -30.40 5.24
C ASP A 18 -22.45 -28.95 5.58
N SER A 19 -21.20 -28.51 5.40
CA SER A 19 -20.80 -27.11 5.61
C SER A 19 -21.45 -26.18 4.59
N LEU A 20 -21.62 -26.65 3.36
CA LEU A 20 -22.25 -25.88 2.27
C LEU A 20 -23.77 -25.79 2.45
N MET A 21 -24.39 -26.83 3.03
CA MET A 21 -25.79 -26.78 3.44
C MET A 21 -26.01 -25.79 4.58
N GLN A 22 -25.09 -25.71 5.54
CA GLN A 22 -25.22 -24.86 6.73
C GLN A 22 -25.13 -23.36 6.41
N GLU A 23 -24.26 -22.96 5.48
CA GLU A 23 -24.13 -21.57 5.01
C GLU A 23 -25.36 -21.10 4.19
N ALA A 24 -26.09 -22.03 3.55
CA ALA A 24 -27.34 -21.73 2.86
C ALA A 24 -28.54 -21.49 3.78
N TYR A 25 -28.41 -21.77 5.08
CA TYR A 25 -29.42 -21.50 6.11
C TYR A 25 -29.27 -20.14 6.79
N GLU A 26 -28.24 -19.36 6.48
CA GLU A 26 -28.11 -18.01 7.02
C GLU A 26 -29.13 -17.08 6.34
N PRO A 27 -29.96 -16.35 7.12
CA PRO A 27 -30.89 -15.39 6.55
C PRO A 27 -30.11 -14.22 5.97
N ALA A 28 -30.03 -14.15 4.64
CA ALA A 28 -29.56 -12.96 3.95
C ALA A 28 -30.37 -11.75 4.44
N SER A 29 -29.67 -10.67 4.78
CA SER A 29 -30.27 -9.35 5.00
C SER A 29 -31.22 -8.99 3.86
N PRO A 30 -32.30 -8.24 4.12
CA PRO A 30 -33.34 -8.00 3.13
C PRO A 30 -32.74 -7.24 1.94
N LEU A 31 -32.57 -7.93 0.83
CA LEU A 31 -32.35 -7.30 -0.47
C LEU A 31 -33.67 -6.66 -0.89
N GLU A 32 -33.63 -5.34 -1.05
CA GLU A 32 -34.70 -4.56 -1.66
C GLU A 32 -35.06 -5.16 -3.01
N ALA A 33 -36.31 -5.58 -3.16
CA ALA A 33 -36.82 -6.15 -4.40
C ALA A 33 -37.06 -5.03 -5.43
N PRO A 34 -36.52 -5.12 -6.66
CA PRO A 34 -37.08 -4.37 -7.77
C PRO A 34 -38.37 -5.05 -8.21
N ASN A 35 -39.39 -4.22 -8.33
CA ASN A 35 -40.76 -4.55 -8.72
C ASN A 35 -40.85 -4.49 -10.25
N GLU A 36 -41.11 -5.63 -10.91
CA GLU A 36 -41.55 -5.81 -12.31
C GLU A 36 -41.54 -7.33 -12.57
N GLY A 37 -42.50 -8.03 -13.15
CA GLY A 37 -43.75 -7.71 -13.82
C GLY A 37 -44.44 -9.05 -14.19
N LEU A 38 -45.74 -8.97 -14.43
CA LEU A 38 -46.72 -10.00 -14.82
C LEU A 38 -46.24 -10.88 -16.02
N ILE A 39 -46.58 -12.16 -16.23
CA ILE A 39 -47.85 -12.69 -16.83
C ILE A 39 -47.91 -14.26 -16.79
N ASP A 40 -49.12 -14.75 -16.47
CA ASP A 40 -49.93 -15.95 -16.79
C ASP A 40 -49.42 -17.30 -17.38
N ASN A 41 -49.91 -18.36 -16.71
CA ASN A 41 -50.85 -19.42 -17.15
C ASN A 41 -50.41 -20.89 -17.28
N THR A 42 -51.21 -21.71 -16.56
CA THR A 42 -51.68 -23.08 -16.85
C THR A 42 -50.67 -24.20 -17.11
N THR A 43 -50.68 -25.24 -16.28
CA THR A 43 -51.42 -26.50 -16.55
C THR A 43 -51.49 -27.35 -15.27
N SER A 44 -52.69 -27.88 -15.00
CA SER A 44 -53.00 -28.84 -13.92
C SER A 44 -52.22 -30.15 -14.05
N ASP A 45 -51.79 -30.71 -12.93
CA ASP A 45 -52.01 -32.15 -12.71
C ASP A 45 -52.22 -32.42 -11.21
N SER A 46 -53.20 -33.27 -10.94
CA SER A 46 -53.75 -33.56 -9.63
C SER A 46 -53.04 -34.77 -9.05
N THR A 47 -52.53 -34.67 -7.81
CA THR A 47 -52.38 -35.87 -7.01
C THR A 47 -52.65 -35.61 -5.54
N ASP A 48 -53.57 -36.43 -5.05
CA ASP A 48 -54.15 -36.52 -3.73
C ASP A 48 -53.08 -36.73 -2.65
N ASN A 49 -53.11 -35.90 -1.60
CA ASN A 49 -52.94 -36.37 -0.22
C ASN A 49 -53.12 -35.24 0.81
N SER A 50 -54.19 -35.40 1.60
CA SER A 50 -54.38 -34.96 2.99
C SER A 50 -54.28 -33.44 3.27
N ALA A 51 -55.44 -32.79 3.19
CA ALA A 51 -55.69 -31.49 3.81
C ALA A 51 -55.65 -31.59 5.34
N PRO A 52 -54.96 -30.70 6.08
CA PRO A 52 -55.16 -30.57 7.51
C PRO A 52 -56.47 -29.83 7.79
N GLU A 53 -57.22 -30.30 8.79
CA GLU A 53 -58.42 -29.61 9.29
C GLU A 53 -58.06 -28.22 9.80
N VAL A 54 -58.65 -27.21 9.18
CA VAL A 54 -58.57 -25.81 9.63
C VAL A 54 -59.66 -25.58 10.66
N THR A 55 -59.30 -25.60 11.93
CA THR A 55 -60.19 -25.13 12.99
C THR A 55 -60.17 -23.60 12.99
N GLN A 56 -61.19 -22.97 12.40
CA GLN A 56 -61.36 -21.52 12.46
C GLN A 56 -61.72 -21.10 13.89
N ASN A 57 -60.80 -20.43 14.59
CA ASN A 57 -61.16 -19.61 15.74
C ASN A 57 -61.52 -18.21 15.26
N ALA A 58 -62.59 -17.66 15.84
CA ALA A 58 -63.22 -16.41 15.45
C ALA A 58 -62.38 -15.19 15.85
N GLN A 59 -61.24 -14.96 15.17
CA GLN A 59 -60.44 -13.73 15.16
C GLN A 59 -59.25 -13.92 14.19
N GLY A 60 -59.47 -13.79 12.87
CA GLY A 60 -58.47 -13.43 11.84
C GLY A 60 -57.12 -14.15 11.72
N GLU A 61 -56.82 -15.15 12.55
CA GLU A 61 -55.47 -15.71 12.69
C GLU A 61 -55.48 -17.20 12.36
N PHE A 62 -54.63 -17.59 11.41
CA PHE A 62 -54.42 -18.98 11.03
C PHE A 62 -53.17 -19.52 11.75
N VAL A 63 -53.30 -20.69 12.36
CA VAL A 63 -52.16 -21.40 12.96
C VAL A 63 -51.63 -22.40 11.93
N ILE A 64 -50.38 -22.22 11.51
CA ILE A 64 -49.68 -23.18 10.63
C ILE A 64 -48.54 -23.82 11.42
N THR A 65 -48.41 -25.14 11.33
CA THR A 65 -47.32 -25.91 11.96
C THR A 65 -46.15 -26.02 10.97
N HIS A 66 -45.01 -25.38 11.27
CA HIS A 66 -43.80 -25.47 10.43
C HIS A 66 -42.60 -25.93 11.27
N LYS A 67 -41.94 -27.02 10.85
CA LYS A 67 -40.81 -27.66 11.57
C LYS A 67 -41.11 -27.95 13.06
N GLY A 68 -42.33 -28.37 13.37
CA GLY A 68 -42.76 -28.74 14.74
C GLY A 68 -43.06 -27.57 15.67
N LYS A 69 -43.08 -26.33 15.17
CA LYS A 69 -43.51 -25.14 15.93
C LYS A 69 -44.77 -24.55 15.32
N GLU A 70 -45.73 -24.19 16.17
CA GLU A 70 -46.96 -23.50 15.79
C GLU A 70 -46.66 -22.01 15.62
N ILE A 71 -46.99 -21.47 14.44
CA ILE A 71 -46.85 -20.04 14.14
C ILE A 71 -48.24 -19.51 13.81
N THR A 72 -48.73 -18.57 14.62
CA THR A 72 -49.93 -17.79 14.34
C THR A 72 -49.60 -16.72 13.29
N LEU A 73 -50.30 -16.77 12.16
CA LEU A 73 -50.16 -15.82 11.06
C LEU A 73 -51.49 -15.10 10.79
N ASP A 74 -51.36 -13.81 10.53
CA ASP A 74 -52.45 -12.95 10.08
C ASP A 74 -53.01 -13.42 8.72
N THR A 75 -54.33 -13.29 8.56
CA THR A 75 -55.16 -13.65 7.40
C THR A 75 -54.52 -13.41 6.04
N ASP A 76 -53.94 -12.22 5.83
CA ASP A 76 -53.36 -11.83 4.54
C ASP A 76 -52.05 -12.58 4.23
N LYS A 77 -51.24 -12.84 5.27
CA LYS A 77 -49.99 -13.61 5.13
C LYS A 77 -50.29 -15.07 4.87
N ALA A 78 -51.28 -15.66 5.55
CA ALA A 78 -51.71 -17.04 5.31
C ALA A 78 -52.19 -17.25 3.87
N ARG A 79 -52.92 -16.28 3.31
CA ARG A 79 -53.36 -16.32 1.91
C ARG A 79 -52.19 -16.20 0.94
N SER A 80 -51.22 -15.32 1.21
CA SER A 80 -50.01 -15.19 0.38
C SER A 80 -49.15 -16.47 0.37
N PHE A 81 -49.03 -17.17 1.50
CA PHE A 81 -48.33 -18.44 1.61
C PHE A 81 -49.03 -19.57 0.86
N ALA A 82 -50.36 -19.63 0.93
CA ALA A 82 -51.15 -20.59 0.17
C ALA A 82 -51.07 -20.33 -1.35
N GLN A 83 -51.02 -19.06 -1.75
CA GLN A 83 -50.99 -18.64 -3.15
C GLN A 83 -49.60 -18.78 -3.79
N GLN A 84 -48.52 -18.61 -3.02
CA GLN A 84 -47.15 -18.85 -3.48
C GLN A 84 -46.80 -20.34 -3.56
N GLY A 85 -47.58 -21.23 -2.93
CA GLY A 85 -47.33 -22.67 -2.92
C GLY A 85 -46.09 -23.02 -2.09
N TYR A 86 -46.24 -23.95 -1.16
CA TYR A 86 -45.13 -24.48 -0.34
C TYR A 86 -43.91 -24.91 -1.19
N ASP A 87 -44.17 -25.33 -2.43
CA ASP A 87 -43.14 -25.73 -3.40
C ASP A 87 -42.28 -24.60 -3.93
N TYR A 88 -42.72 -23.34 -3.91
CA TYR A 88 -41.91 -22.24 -4.43
C TYR A 88 -40.64 -22.02 -3.62
N SER A 89 -40.74 -22.03 -2.29
CA SER A 89 -39.58 -21.88 -1.40
C SER A 89 -38.59 -23.04 -1.59
N LYS A 90 -39.10 -24.28 -1.68
CA LYS A 90 -38.29 -25.47 -1.93
C LYS A 90 -37.62 -25.44 -3.31
N LYS A 91 -38.35 -25.01 -4.35
CA LYS A 91 -37.84 -24.91 -5.72
C LYS A 91 -36.83 -23.77 -5.87
N MET A 92 -37.05 -22.63 -5.22
CA MET A 92 -36.08 -21.53 -5.18
C MET A 92 -34.82 -21.90 -4.40
N HIS A 93 -34.95 -22.70 -3.34
CA HIS A 93 -33.80 -23.26 -2.64
C HIS A 93 -33.02 -24.22 -3.54
N GLN A 94 -33.70 -25.16 -4.20
CA GLN A 94 -33.08 -26.09 -5.15
C GLN A 94 -32.36 -25.33 -6.28
N LEU A 95 -33.03 -24.35 -6.91
CA LEU A 95 -32.42 -23.50 -7.93
C LEU A 95 -31.17 -22.75 -7.43
N ARG A 96 -31.16 -22.33 -6.17
CA ARG A 96 -30.01 -21.65 -5.57
C ARG A 96 -28.85 -22.61 -5.33
N VAL A 97 -29.12 -23.84 -4.92
CA VAL A 97 -28.12 -24.91 -4.78
C VAL A 97 -27.57 -25.30 -6.15
N ASP A 98 -28.44 -25.56 -7.13
CA ASP A 98 -28.07 -25.93 -8.49
C ASP A 98 -27.22 -24.83 -9.15
N ARG A 99 -27.59 -23.55 -8.95
CA ARG A 99 -26.81 -22.41 -9.44
C ARG A 99 -25.44 -22.33 -8.79
N LYS A 100 -25.31 -22.54 -7.48
CA LYS A 100 -24.02 -22.55 -6.79
C LYS A 100 -23.12 -23.69 -7.29
N LEU A 101 -23.69 -24.88 -7.48
CA LEU A 101 -22.96 -26.02 -8.04
C LEU A 101 -22.46 -25.73 -9.46
N PHE A 102 -23.32 -25.17 -10.30
CA PHE A 102 -22.96 -24.77 -11.66
C PHE A 102 -21.87 -23.69 -11.66
N GLU A 103 -22.00 -22.65 -10.86
CA GLU A 103 -20.97 -21.60 -10.73
C GLU A 103 -19.62 -22.22 -10.31
N GLN A 104 -19.62 -23.12 -9.33
CA GLN A 104 -18.41 -23.82 -8.90
C GLN A 104 -17.79 -24.70 -9.99
N GLU A 105 -18.59 -25.46 -10.75
CA GLU A 105 -18.10 -26.24 -11.89
C GLU A 105 -17.54 -25.35 -13.00
N THR A 106 -18.18 -24.22 -13.28
CA THR A 106 -17.67 -23.26 -14.27
C THR A 106 -16.38 -22.60 -13.82
N GLU A 107 -16.20 -22.35 -12.52
CA GLU A 107 -14.94 -21.84 -11.97
C GLU A 107 -13.81 -22.87 -12.05
N LYS A 108 -14.09 -24.13 -11.72
CA LYS A 108 -13.11 -25.22 -11.86
C LYS A 108 -12.65 -25.37 -13.31
N THR A 109 -13.61 -25.49 -14.24
CA THR A 109 -13.30 -25.61 -15.67
C THR A 109 -12.59 -24.37 -16.21
N ARG A 110 -12.93 -23.17 -15.74
CA ARG A 110 -12.23 -21.93 -16.12
C ARG A 110 -10.79 -21.91 -15.59
N ASN A 111 -10.55 -22.40 -14.39
CA ASN A 111 -9.20 -22.48 -13.81
C ASN A 111 -8.36 -23.54 -14.53
N GLU A 112 -8.91 -24.73 -14.78
CA GLU A 112 -8.27 -25.76 -15.60
C GLU A 112 -7.93 -25.24 -17.00
N LEU A 113 -8.83 -24.48 -17.62
CA LEU A 113 -8.60 -23.89 -18.93
C LEU A 113 -7.53 -22.80 -18.91
N LYS A 114 -7.43 -22.00 -17.83
CA LYS A 114 -6.32 -21.05 -17.64
C LYS A 114 -4.98 -21.77 -17.51
N GLU A 115 -4.90 -22.82 -16.70
CA GLU A 115 -3.69 -23.63 -16.57
C GLU A 115 -3.27 -24.24 -17.92
N LEU A 116 -4.22 -24.76 -18.71
CA LEU A 116 -3.95 -25.24 -20.07
C LEU A 116 -3.50 -24.12 -21.02
N GLN A 117 -4.05 -22.91 -20.88
CA GLN A 117 -3.61 -21.74 -21.65
C GLN A 117 -2.18 -21.34 -21.30
N GLU A 118 -1.80 -21.35 -20.02
CA GLU A 118 -0.43 -21.07 -19.57
C GLU A 118 0.55 -22.13 -20.06
N ILE A 119 0.19 -23.42 -20.02
CA ILE A 119 1.00 -24.51 -20.58
C ILE A 119 1.18 -24.34 -22.09
N ASN A 120 0.13 -23.93 -22.81
CA ASN A 120 0.20 -23.69 -24.25
C ASN A 120 1.06 -22.46 -24.58
N ALA A 121 0.96 -21.38 -23.79
CA ALA A 121 1.85 -20.23 -23.92
C ALA A 121 3.32 -20.60 -23.69
N PHE A 122 3.60 -21.35 -22.62
CA PHE A 122 4.95 -21.84 -22.32
C PHE A 122 5.50 -22.77 -23.40
N ALA A 123 4.66 -23.65 -23.97
CA ALA A 123 5.04 -24.53 -25.07
C ALA A 123 5.39 -23.76 -26.36
N LYS A 124 4.65 -22.68 -26.66
CA LYS A 124 4.95 -21.80 -27.79
C LYS A 124 6.27 -21.05 -27.63
N GLU A 125 6.60 -20.63 -26.40
CA GLU A 125 7.87 -19.98 -26.10
C GLU A 125 9.05 -20.96 -26.08
N ASN A 126 8.78 -22.25 -25.80
CA ASN A 126 9.79 -23.30 -25.68
C ASN A 126 9.55 -24.46 -26.67
N PRO A 127 10.01 -24.34 -27.94
CA PRO A 127 9.74 -25.35 -28.97
C PRO A 127 10.30 -26.74 -28.64
N ALA A 128 11.36 -26.83 -27.83
CA ALA A 128 11.91 -28.11 -27.36
C ALA A 128 10.93 -28.86 -26.45
N PHE A 129 10.15 -28.15 -25.64
CA PHE A 129 9.13 -28.73 -24.76
C PHE A 129 7.95 -29.29 -25.57
N GLU A 130 7.51 -28.56 -26.60
CA GLU A 130 6.45 -29.01 -27.50
C GLU A 130 6.83 -30.32 -28.22
N GLN A 131 8.07 -30.41 -28.72
CA GLN A 131 8.57 -31.63 -29.36
C GLN A 131 8.60 -32.83 -28.39
N LEU A 132 8.93 -32.60 -27.13
CA LEU A 132 8.92 -33.66 -26.11
C LEU A 132 7.49 -34.13 -25.82
N ILE A 133 6.53 -33.22 -25.66
CA ILE A 133 5.12 -33.57 -25.47
C ILE A 133 4.60 -34.38 -26.67
N GLN A 134 4.86 -33.92 -27.90
CA GLN A 134 4.43 -34.62 -29.11
C GLN A 134 5.03 -36.02 -29.20
N ARG A 135 6.31 -36.18 -28.82
CA ARG A 135 7.01 -37.47 -28.82
C ARG A 135 6.45 -38.43 -27.76
N GLU A 136 6.21 -37.93 -26.55
CA GLU A 136 5.63 -38.72 -25.47
C GLU A 136 4.17 -39.10 -25.77
N TRP A 137 3.39 -38.19 -26.36
CA TRP A 137 2.03 -38.50 -26.83
C TRP A 137 2.02 -39.56 -27.93
N ALA A 138 2.94 -39.49 -28.88
CA ALA A 138 3.11 -40.51 -29.92
C ALA A 138 3.50 -41.88 -29.33
N LYS A 139 4.33 -41.91 -28.27
CA LYS A 139 4.67 -43.14 -27.53
C LYS A 139 3.47 -43.76 -26.83
N ILE A 140 2.63 -42.94 -26.18
CA ILE A 140 1.40 -43.39 -25.51
C ILE A 140 0.41 -43.96 -26.53
N GLN A 141 0.22 -43.27 -27.67
CA GLN A 141 -0.61 -43.75 -28.78
C GLN A 141 -0.11 -45.09 -29.37
N ALA A 142 1.21 -45.32 -29.36
CA ALA A 142 1.83 -46.56 -29.82
C ALA A 142 1.80 -47.70 -28.76
N GLY A 143 1.21 -47.48 -27.58
CA GLY A 143 1.06 -48.50 -26.54
C GLY A 143 2.33 -48.76 -25.72
N GLY A 144 3.31 -47.85 -25.72
CA GLY A 144 4.51 -47.95 -24.90
C GLY A 144 4.27 -47.47 -23.46
N GLU A 145 4.84 -48.17 -22.47
CA GLU A 145 4.89 -47.67 -21.09
C GLU A 145 5.77 -46.40 -21.01
N LEU A 146 5.31 -45.43 -20.21
CA LEU A 146 5.99 -44.16 -19.90
C LEU A 146 7.33 -44.41 -19.19
N GLN A 147 8.38 -44.72 -19.95
CA GLN A 147 9.75 -44.59 -19.49
C GLN A 147 10.36 -43.33 -20.08
N VAL A 148 10.48 -42.32 -19.20
CA VAL A 148 11.17 -41.06 -19.48
C VAL A 148 12.63 -41.38 -19.80
N SER A 149 13.04 -41.12 -21.04
CA SER A 149 14.41 -41.34 -21.49
C SER A 149 15.38 -40.52 -20.63
N PRO A 150 16.62 -41.00 -20.34
CA PRO A 150 17.64 -40.20 -19.67
C PRO A 150 17.88 -38.83 -20.35
N GLU A 151 17.72 -38.74 -21.66
CA GLU A 151 17.85 -37.50 -22.44
C GLU A 151 16.72 -36.51 -22.13
N ASP A 152 15.49 -36.98 -21.92
CA ASP A 152 14.34 -36.14 -21.54
C ASP A 152 14.49 -35.59 -20.12
N LYS A 153 15.04 -36.41 -19.22
CA LYS A 153 15.35 -35.97 -17.87
C LYS A 153 16.37 -34.85 -17.88
N ASN A 154 17.39 -34.91 -18.74
CA ASN A 154 18.38 -33.86 -18.87
C ASN A 154 17.77 -32.57 -19.42
N MET A 155 16.91 -32.63 -20.44
CA MET A 155 16.25 -31.44 -20.99
C MET A 155 15.30 -30.78 -19.98
N ILE A 156 14.56 -31.57 -19.18
CA ILE A 156 13.72 -31.06 -18.08
C ILE A 156 14.60 -30.47 -16.96
N LEU A 157 15.77 -31.03 -16.71
CA LEU A 157 16.71 -30.51 -15.72
C LEU A 157 17.28 -29.16 -16.17
N GLU A 158 17.66 -29.05 -17.44
CA GLU A 158 18.17 -27.81 -18.05
C GLU A 158 17.12 -26.70 -18.03
N SER A 159 15.86 -27.01 -18.37
CA SER A 159 14.78 -26.02 -18.31
C SER A 159 14.49 -25.55 -16.88
N ARG A 160 14.51 -26.46 -15.89
CA ARG A 160 14.40 -26.11 -14.47
C ARG A 160 15.58 -25.28 -14.00
N LEU A 161 16.79 -25.58 -14.46
CA LEU A 161 17.99 -24.82 -14.12
C LEU A 161 17.92 -23.40 -14.68
N ASN A 162 17.47 -23.24 -15.92
CA ASN A 162 17.25 -21.93 -16.53
C ASN A 162 16.18 -21.12 -15.79
N GLN A 163 15.06 -21.75 -15.40
CA GLN A 163 14.03 -21.08 -14.58
C GLN A 163 14.57 -20.64 -13.20
N VAL A 164 15.41 -21.45 -12.56
CA VAL A 164 16.05 -21.08 -11.29
C VAL A 164 17.02 -19.91 -11.50
N LEU A 165 17.82 -19.92 -12.56
CA LEU A 165 18.72 -18.81 -12.89
C LEU A 165 17.97 -17.52 -13.19
N GLU A 166 16.86 -17.58 -13.92
CA GLU A 166 16.00 -16.41 -14.16
C GLU A 166 15.40 -15.86 -12.88
N ARG A 167 14.90 -16.72 -11.99
CA ARG A 167 14.39 -16.29 -10.68
C ARG A 167 15.48 -15.66 -9.82
N LEU A 168 16.69 -16.21 -9.84
CA LEU A 168 17.82 -15.70 -9.08
C LEU A 168 18.24 -14.32 -9.60
N ASN A 169 18.34 -14.16 -10.93
CA ASN A 169 18.61 -12.87 -11.56
C ASN A 169 17.52 -11.82 -11.27
N ALA A 170 16.25 -12.22 -11.29
CA ALA A 170 15.14 -11.33 -10.93
C ALA A 170 15.23 -10.91 -9.45
N GLN A 171 15.51 -11.85 -8.56
CA GLN A 171 15.68 -11.58 -7.13
C GLN A 171 16.88 -10.66 -6.85
N GLU A 172 18.01 -10.86 -7.52
CA GLU A 172 19.18 -9.97 -7.38
C GLU A 172 18.86 -8.56 -7.84
N LYS A 173 18.15 -8.40 -8.97
CA LYS A 173 17.68 -7.09 -9.42
C LYS A 173 16.75 -6.42 -8.41
N ASP A 174 15.82 -7.17 -7.83
CA ASP A 174 14.91 -6.66 -6.81
C ASP A 174 15.65 -6.24 -5.53
N ILE A 175 16.63 -7.03 -5.09
CA ILE A 175 17.46 -6.69 -3.92
C ILE A 175 18.27 -5.42 -4.21
N ALA A 176 18.90 -5.33 -5.37
CA ALA A 176 19.64 -4.15 -5.78
C ALA A 176 18.75 -2.91 -5.82
N ALA A 177 17.55 -3.01 -6.41
CA ALA A 177 16.58 -1.93 -6.48
C ALA A 177 16.08 -1.49 -5.09
N ARG A 178 15.91 -2.42 -4.15
CA ARG A 178 15.56 -2.09 -2.76
C ARG A 178 16.71 -1.37 -2.04
N GLN A 179 17.94 -1.81 -2.25
CA GLN A 179 19.11 -1.15 -1.66
C GLN A 179 19.29 0.26 -2.20
N THR A 180 19.10 0.48 -3.51
CA THR A 180 19.15 1.83 -4.09
C THR A 180 18.04 2.70 -3.54
N ALA A 181 16.81 2.20 -3.47
CA ALA A 181 15.68 2.95 -2.90
C ALA A 181 15.88 3.30 -1.42
N GLU A 182 16.47 2.40 -0.62
CA GLU A 182 16.78 2.68 0.80
C GLU A 182 17.86 3.75 0.94
N ILE A 183 18.89 3.73 0.08
CA ILE A 183 19.94 4.76 0.07
C ILE A 183 19.35 6.11 -0.34
N GLU A 184 18.54 6.15 -1.40
CA GLU A 184 17.85 7.35 -1.86
C GLU A 184 16.93 7.92 -0.77
N ALA A 185 16.11 7.08 -0.13
CA ALA A 185 15.23 7.52 0.95
C ALA A 185 15.99 8.08 2.16
N LYS A 186 17.16 7.50 2.50
CA LYS A 186 18.03 8.04 3.56
C LYS A 186 18.62 9.40 3.17
N GLN A 187 19.05 9.55 1.92
CA GLN A 187 19.57 10.82 1.42
C GLN A 187 18.49 11.90 1.42
N GLU A 188 17.30 11.60 0.90
CA GLU A 188 16.16 12.50 0.90
C GLU A 188 15.77 12.94 2.33
N GLY A 189 15.75 11.98 3.27
CA GLY A 189 15.50 12.28 4.67
C GLY A 189 16.54 13.21 5.29
N ALA A 190 17.81 13.08 4.91
CA ALA A 190 18.90 13.95 5.36
C ALA A 190 18.84 15.35 4.71
N ILE A 191 18.40 15.43 3.44
CA ILE A 191 18.18 16.71 2.76
C ILE A 191 17.06 17.49 3.46
N GLU A 192 15.93 16.84 3.71
CA GLU A 192 14.78 17.47 4.34
C GLU A 192 15.06 17.88 5.80
N SER A 193 15.75 17.03 6.58
CA SER A 193 16.16 17.38 7.95
C SER A 193 17.09 18.60 7.97
N TYR A 194 18.04 18.66 7.03
CA TYR A 194 18.98 19.77 6.93
C TYR A 194 18.27 21.05 6.47
N ARG A 195 17.34 20.95 5.51
CA ARG A 195 16.50 22.06 5.04
C ARG A 195 15.67 22.66 6.17
N GLN A 196 15.08 21.83 7.03
CA GLN A 196 14.32 22.28 8.19
C GLN A 196 15.21 23.01 9.22
N LYS A 197 16.40 22.46 9.51
CA LYS A 197 17.37 23.07 10.42
C LYS A 197 17.88 24.42 9.90
N HIS A 198 18.02 24.56 8.59
CA HIS A 198 18.55 25.71 7.88
C HIS A 198 17.49 26.35 6.96
N SER A 199 16.31 26.60 7.52
CA SER A 199 15.15 27.18 6.81
C SER A 199 15.32 28.64 6.39
N ASP A 200 16.37 29.29 6.89
CA ASP A 200 16.78 30.66 6.58
C ASP A 200 17.59 30.76 5.27
N PHE A 201 17.90 29.64 4.63
CA PHE A 201 18.50 29.61 3.31
C PHE A 201 17.44 29.51 2.21
N ASP A 202 17.73 30.13 1.07
CA ASP A 202 16.87 30.03 -0.10
C ASP A 202 17.20 28.77 -0.89
N TRP A 203 16.42 27.73 -0.64
CA TRP A 203 16.57 26.42 -1.27
C TRP A 203 15.98 26.36 -2.69
N ASN A 204 15.04 27.24 -3.01
CA ASN A 204 14.24 27.14 -4.24
C ASN A 204 14.74 28.05 -5.36
N THR A 205 15.44 29.14 -5.02
CA THR A 205 15.95 30.06 -6.03
C THR A 205 17.08 29.42 -6.82
N LYS A 206 16.94 29.50 -8.13
CA LYS A 206 17.94 29.04 -9.09
C LYS A 206 19.04 30.09 -9.24
N ASP A 207 20.28 29.63 -9.29
CA ASP A 207 21.44 30.48 -9.55
C ASP A 207 21.53 30.89 -11.03
N GLU A 208 22.61 31.59 -11.38
CA GLU A 208 22.90 32.02 -12.76
C GLU A 208 23.03 30.84 -13.74
N ASN A 209 23.31 29.64 -13.24
CA ASN A 209 23.42 28.41 -14.02
C ASN A 209 22.09 27.62 -14.06
N GLY A 210 21.04 28.12 -13.39
CA GLY A 210 19.74 27.44 -13.31
C GLY A 210 19.66 26.34 -12.25
N ALA A 211 20.69 26.18 -11.41
CA ALA A 211 20.79 25.16 -10.36
C ALA A 211 20.30 25.71 -9.01
N THR A 212 19.58 24.89 -8.26
CA THR A 212 19.18 25.24 -6.88
C THR A 212 20.36 25.07 -5.91
N LEU A 213 20.21 25.55 -4.66
CA LEU A 213 21.22 25.30 -3.63
C LEU A 213 21.42 23.79 -3.38
N GLU A 214 20.34 23.03 -3.39
CA GLU A 214 20.36 21.58 -3.23
C GLU A 214 21.14 20.91 -4.37
N ASP A 215 20.84 21.27 -5.62
CA ASP A 215 21.54 20.75 -6.80
C ASP A 215 23.05 21.02 -6.73
N ARG A 216 23.45 22.21 -6.27
CA ARG A 216 24.88 22.56 -6.10
C ARG A 216 25.56 21.71 -5.04
N ILE A 217 24.87 21.41 -3.94
CA ILE A 217 25.41 20.55 -2.88
C ILE A 217 25.52 19.10 -3.39
N MET A 218 24.49 18.58 -4.07
CA MET A 218 24.52 17.25 -4.68
C MET A 218 25.61 17.12 -5.74
N GLN A 219 25.78 18.12 -6.61
CA GLN A 219 26.86 18.12 -7.59
C GLN A 219 28.23 18.12 -6.89
N ALA A 220 28.40 18.93 -5.84
CA ALA A 220 29.64 18.95 -5.07
C ALA A 220 29.91 17.62 -4.34
N MET A 221 28.87 16.89 -3.91
CA MET A 221 28.99 15.54 -3.35
C MET A 221 29.53 14.56 -4.39
N ILE A 222 29.01 14.59 -5.61
CA ILE A 222 29.45 13.76 -6.73
C ILE A 222 30.91 14.08 -7.07
N ASP A 223 31.23 15.37 -7.24
CA ASP A 223 32.57 15.83 -7.63
C ASP A 223 33.64 15.45 -6.60
N LYS A 224 33.29 15.42 -5.31
CA LYS A 224 34.20 15.09 -4.20
C LYS A 224 34.11 13.64 -3.72
N GLY A 225 33.17 12.86 -4.24
CA GLY A 225 32.92 11.48 -3.80
C GLY A 225 32.45 11.36 -2.34
N VAL A 226 31.75 12.37 -1.82
CA VAL A 226 31.21 12.34 -0.44
C VAL A 226 29.77 11.85 -0.48
N LYS A 227 29.43 10.84 0.33
CA LYS A 227 28.10 10.22 0.35
C LYS A 227 27.10 10.92 1.28
N ASP A 228 27.60 11.63 2.28
CA ASP A 228 26.78 12.29 3.30
C ASP A 228 26.45 13.72 2.88
N PHE A 229 25.16 14.01 2.73
CA PHE A 229 24.66 15.32 2.32
C PHE A 229 25.00 16.40 3.35
N GLU A 230 24.77 16.14 4.64
CA GLU A 230 25.00 17.13 5.70
C GLU A 230 26.46 17.62 5.75
N ILE A 231 27.43 16.70 5.61
CA ILE A 231 28.86 17.05 5.61
C ILE A 231 29.19 17.98 4.45
N MET A 232 28.62 17.71 3.28
CA MET A 232 28.85 18.53 2.09
C MET A 232 28.09 19.84 2.12
N ALA A 233 26.85 19.85 2.62
CA ALA A 233 26.08 21.06 2.85
C ALA A 233 26.84 21.99 3.80
N ASP A 234 27.33 21.47 4.92
CA ASP A 234 28.16 22.23 5.86
C ASP A 234 29.44 22.73 5.21
N HIS A 235 30.10 21.93 4.37
CA HIS A 235 31.30 22.37 3.66
C HIS A 235 30.99 23.52 2.68
N VAL A 236 29.92 23.42 1.89
CA VAL A 236 29.54 24.41 0.88
C VAL A 236 29.07 25.69 1.56
N LEU A 237 28.22 25.57 2.58
CA LEU A 237 27.61 26.68 3.30
C LEU A 237 28.49 27.24 4.43
N LYS A 238 29.64 26.63 4.73
CA LYS A 238 30.50 26.98 5.86
C LYS A 238 30.75 28.48 5.99
N LYS A 239 31.09 29.13 4.87
CA LYS A 239 31.38 30.57 4.86
C LYS A 239 30.16 31.40 5.21
N GLU A 240 29.00 31.05 4.64
CA GLU A 240 27.74 31.76 4.87
C GLU A 240 27.23 31.53 6.31
N LEU A 241 27.33 30.30 6.82
CA LEU A 241 27.02 29.96 8.20
C LEU A 241 27.90 30.73 9.18
N MET A 242 29.22 30.78 8.96
CA MET A 242 30.14 31.56 9.81
C MET A 242 29.81 33.05 9.82
N VAL A 243 29.45 33.61 8.66
CA VAL A 243 29.06 35.03 8.55
C VAL A 243 27.74 35.28 9.30
N LYS A 244 26.76 34.39 9.18
CA LYS A 244 25.48 34.48 9.90
C LYS A 244 25.67 34.36 11.41
N GLU A 245 26.43 33.37 11.87
CA GLU A 245 26.75 33.19 13.30
C GLU A 245 27.46 34.43 13.87
N ALA A 246 28.42 35.00 13.14
CA ALA A 246 29.09 36.23 13.54
C ALA A 246 28.11 37.42 13.63
N MET A 247 27.17 37.55 12.70
CA MET A 247 26.13 38.59 12.75
C MET A 247 25.17 38.38 13.92
N GLN A 248 24.70 37.17 14.17
CA GLN A 248 23.83 36.85 15.30
C GLN A 248 24.53 37.11 16.64
N ALA A 249 25.80 36.74 16.77
CA ALA A 249 26.60 37.05 17.96
C ALA A 249 26.71 38.56 18.19
N LYS A 250 27.01 39.34 17.13
CA LYS A 250 27.03 40.81 17.21
C LYS A 250 25.67 41.39 17.59
N GLU A 251 24.58 40.86 17.03
CA GLU A 251 23.22 41.30 17.35
C GLU A 251 22.84 40.99 18.81
N GLN A 252 23.18 39.80 19.31
CA GLN A 252 22.96 39.45 20.71
C GLN A 252 23.75 40.34 21.66
N VAL A 253 25.00 40.67 21.32
CA VAL A 253 25.81 41.61 22.09
C VAL A 253 25.17 43.00 22.06
N ALA A 254 24.74 43.49 20.89
CA ALA A 254 24.04 44.77 20.77
C ALA A 254 22.74 44.81 21.59
N LYS A 255 21.94 43.73 21.58
CA LYS A 255 20.74 43.57 22.41
C LYS A 255 21.07 43.59 23.91
N LYS A 256 22.16 42.93 24.33
CA LYS A 256 22.63 42.95 25.72
C LYS A 256 23.08 44.35 26.14
N ILE A 257 23.82 45.06 25.29
CA ILE A 257 24.23 46.45 25.53
C ILE A 257 23.01 47.37 25.64
N GLN A 258 22.05 47.25 24.71
CA GLN A 258 20.83 48.06 24.72
C GLN A 258 19.99 47.80 25.98
N THR A 259 19.87 46.54 26.41
CA THR A 259 19.13 46.19 27.63
C THR A 259 19.84 46.64 28.90
N ALA A 260 21.17 46.54 28.98
CA ALA A 260 21.96 47.09 30.08
C ALA A 260 21.82 48.62 30.17
N HIS A 261 21.90 49.32 29.03
CA HIS A 261 21.71 50.76 28.96
C HIS A 261 20.29 51.17 29.39
N LYS A 262 19.25 50.49 28.91
CA LYS A 262 17.86 50.73 29.32
C LYS A 262 17.62 50.54 30.81
N LYS A 263 18.39 49.65 31.46
CA LYS A 263 18.30 49.40 32.90
C LYS A 263 19.22 50.30 33.74
N GLY A 264 19.95 51.23 33.12
CA GLY A 264 20.90 52.10 33.81
C GLY A 264 22.15 51.37 34.34
N LEU A 265 22.40 50.13 33.90
CA LEU A 265 23.61 49.36 34.21
C LEU A 265 24.69 49.54 33.13
N GLY A 266 24.66 50.65 32.40
CA GLY A 266 25.76 51.02 31.51
C GLY A 266 27.06 51.07 32.32
N THR A 267 28.17 50.69 31.69
CA THR A 267 29.50 50.76 32.31
C THR A 267 29.73 52.15 32.89
N ILE A 268 29.77 52.23 34.22
CA ILE A 268 30.22 53.41 34.96
C ILE A 268 31.73 53.49 34.70
N THR A 269 32.12 54.11 33.60
CA THR A 269 33.50 54.54 33.42
C THR A 269 33.73 55.78 34.27
N ASP A 270 34.81 55.82 35.05
CA ASP A 270 35.20 56.93 35.94
C ASP A 270 35.37 58.29 35.23
N LYS A 271 35.28 58.31 33.89
CA LYS A 271 35.18 59.52 33.08
C LYS A 271 33.71 59.86 32.86
N SER A 272 33.18 60.74 33.70
CA SER A 272 31.94 61.48 33.43
C SER A 272 31.99 62.07 32.02
N GLN A 273 31.20 61.52 31.08
CA GLN A 273 31.13 61.99 29.69
C GLN A 273 30.23 63.24 29.52
N LEU A 274 30.08 64.06 30.56
CA LEU A 274 29.53 65.42 30.47
C LEU A 274 30.58 66.44 30.02
N ALA A 275 31.60 66.01 29.26
CA ALA A 275 32.42 66.93 28.50
C ALA A 275 31.63 67.32 27.25
N ALA A 276 31.16 68.57 27.20
CA ALA A 276 30.46 69.16 26.07
C ALA A 276 31.21 68.87 24.76
N LYS A 277 30.71 67.90 23.98
CA LYS A 277 31.17 67.68 22.62
C LYS A 277 30.72 68.89 21.79
N THR A 278 31.68 69.66 21.30
CA THR A 278 31.50 70.60 20.21
C THR A 278 30.82 69.87 19.05
N ALA A 279 29.71 70.41 18.55
CA ALA A 279 28.90 69.78 17.50
C ALA A 279 29.71 69.62 16.20
N GLU A 280 30.21 68.41 15.96
CA GLU A 280 30.74 68.02 14.66
C GLU A 280 29.61 67.50 13.76
N ASN A 281 29.71 67.84 12.48
CA ASN A 281 28.67 67.61 11.49
C ASN A 281 28.59 66.11 11.12
N VAL A 282 27.60 65.41 11.67
CA VAL A 282 27.37 63.96 11.50
C VAL A 282 27.06 63.58 10.04
N SER A 283 26.63 64.54 9.21
CA SER A 283 26.24 64.29 7.81
C SER A 283 27.39 63.88 6.88
N ALA A 284 28.65 64.06 7.30
CA ALA A 284 29.84 63.73 6.50
C ALA A 284 30.54 62.43 6.93
N LYS A 285 30.07 61.75 7.98
CA LYS A 285 30.71 60.53 8.50
C LYS A 285 30.17 59.30 7.77
N SER A 286 31.07 58.42 7.33
CA SER A 286 30.68 57.12 6.78
C SER A 286 30.19 56.19 7.90
N TYR A 287 29.48 55.11 7.54
CA TYR A 287 29.01 54.13 8.52
C TYR A 287 30.17 53.51 9.32
N ASP A 288 31.31 53.27 8.68
CA ASP A 288 32.50 52.72 9.33
C ASP A 288 33.10 53.71 10.34
N ASP A 289 33.06 55.02 10.04
CA ASP A 289 33.53 56.06 10.98
C ASP A 289 32.65 56.13 12.23
N LEU A 290 31.34 55.97 12.07
CA LEU A 290 30.39 55.95 13.19
C LEU A 290 30.57 54.70 14.06
N VAL A 291 30.84 53.55 13.45
CA VAL A 291 31.12 52.31 14.17
C VAL A 291 32.45 52.39 14.92
N ALA A 292 33.49 52.95 14.28
CA ALA A 292 34.80 53.15 14.91
C ALA A 292 34.74 54.15 16.08
N GLU A 293 34.02 55.27 15.92
CA GLU A 293 33.83 56.25 17.00
C GLU A 293 33.04 55.63 18.16
N GLY A 294 32.00 54.85 17.87
CA GLY A 294 31.25 54.10 18.87
C GLY A 294 32.14 53.12 19.64
N LEU A 295 32.95 52.30 18.96
CA LEU A 295 33.86 51.34 19.60
C LEU A 295 34.90 52.03 20.49
N LYS A 296 35.44 53.17 20.03
CA LYS A 296 36.42 53.96 20.78
C LYS A 296 35.84 54.58 22.06
N GLU A 297 34.58 55.00 22.05
CA GLU A 297 33.89 55.49 23.25
C GLU A 297 33.73 54.43 24.34
N PHE A 298 33.68 53.16 23.96
CA PHE A 298 33.62 52.03 24.89
C PHE A 298 35.00 51.53 25.34
N GLY A 299 36.09 52.20 24.94
CA GLY A 299 37.46 51.82 25.30
C GLY A 299 37.93 50.54 24.61
N ILE A 300 37.31 50.16 23.49
CA ILE A 300 37.72 49.03 22.66
C ILE A 300 38.51 49.60 21.49
N ASP A 301 39.84 49.63 21.63
CA ASP A 301 40.75 50.05 20.56
C ASP A 301 40.97 48.90 19.57
N TYR A 302 40.83 49.18 18.27
CA TYR A 302 41.19 48.31 17.15
C TYR A 302 42.61 48.63 16.67
#